data_AF-A0A2V5W642-F1
#
_entry.id   AF-A0A2V5W642-F1
#
_cell.length_a   1.000
_cell.length_b   1.000
_cell.length_c   1.000
_cell.angle_alpha   90.00
_cell.angle_beta   90.00
_cell.angle_gamma   90.00
#
_symmetry.space_group_name_H-M   'P 1'
#
loop_
_entity.id
_entity.type
_entity.pdbx_description
1 polymer ?
#
loop_
_entity_poly.entity_id
_entity_poly.type
_entity_poly.pdbx_seq_one_letter_code
_entity_poly.pdbx_strand_id
1 'polypeptide(L)'
;LRPPPAPPSGAPSLLYVQSLTPVVEVWRSGTLVPEVPVRRGRYLNPIGIAAAETITVRLQFGPQARGKRVTSHASAGVAVNPPQQTFVLSPAAQIVVALSLGQDYSRGDISFYCEGIHTTLIVGRLAPIAATQQSGTASMGASR
;
A
#
# COMPACT_ATOMS: atom_id res chain seq x y z
N LEU A 1 -35.46 -39.02 -21.97
CA LEU A 1 -34.65 -37.82 -22.29
C LEU A 1 -34.01 -37.34 -21.00
N ARG A 2 -32.68 -37.42 -20.88
CA ARG A 2 -31.95 -36.97 -19.69
C ARG A 2 -31.79 -35.46 -19.78
N PRO A 3 -32.17 -34.66 -18.76
CA PRO A 3 -31.96 -33.22 -18.81
C PRO A 3 -30.46 -32.92 -18.92
N PRO A 4 -30.07 -31.88 -19.66
CA PRO A 4 -28.66 -31.50 -19.78
C PRO A 4 -28.10 -31.15 -18.40
N PRO A 5 -26.84 -31.52 -18.10
CA PRO A 5 -26.21 -31.14 -16.85
C PRO A 5 -26.21 -29.62 -16.71
N ALA A 6 -26.64 -29.13 -15.55
CA ALA A 6 -26.61 -27.70 -15.27
C ALA A 6 -25.16 -27.18 -15.44
N PRO A 7 -24.96 -26.00 -16.02
CA PRO A 7 -23.63 -25.41 -16.12
C PRO A 7 -23.05 -25.28 -14.71
N PRO A 8 -21.72 -25.46 -14.52
CA PRO A 8 -21.09 -25.22 -13.23
C PRO A 8 -21.31 -23.75 -12.87
N SER A 9 -22.26 -23.50 -11.97
CA SER A 9 -22.50 -22.19 -11.37
C SER A 9 -21.30 -21.89 -10.47
N GLY A 10 -20.31 -21.15 -10.96
CA GLY A 10 -19.00 -21.09 -10.31
C GLY A 10 -18.49 -19.70 -9.97
N ALA A 11 -19.30 -18.63 -10.06
CA ALA A 11 -18.83 -17.32 -9.63
C ALA A 11 -18.52 -17.37 -8.11
N PRO A 12 -17.32 -16.96 -7.67
CA PRO A 12 -16.98 -16.95 -6.26
C PRO A 12 -17.95 -16.04 -5.49
N SER A 13 -18.30 -16.45 -4.27
CA SER A 13 -19.21 -15.66 -3.44
C SER A 13 -18.59 -14.30 -3.10
N LEU A 14 -19.43 -13.27 -2.92
CA LEU A 14 -18.95 -11.95 -2.54
C LEU A 14 -18.16 -11.97 -1.23
N LEU A 15 -18.58 -12.77 -0.24
CA LEU A 15 -17.86 -12.93 1.02
C LEU A 15 -16.46 -13.53 0.82
N TYR A 16 -16.32 -14.47 -0.11
CA TYR A 16 -15.02 -15.02 -0.46
C TYR A 16 -14.14 -13.97 -1.13
N VAL A 17 -14.67 -13.24 -2.12
CA VAL A 17 -13.93 -12.13 -2.76
C VAL A 17 -13.50 -11.07 -1.75
N GLN A 18 -14.39 -10.70 -0.82
CA GLN A 18 -14.08 -9.74 0.25
C GLN A 18 -12.98 -10.26 1.17
N SER A 19 -13.00 -11.54 1.53
CA SER A 19 -11.96 -12.14 2.37
C SER A 19 -10.58 -12.13 1.71
N LEU A 20 -10.52 -12.16 0.38
CA LEU A 20 -9.28 -12.06 -0.40
C LEU A 20 -8.84 -10.62 -0.66
N THR A 21 -9.72 -9.66 -0.38
CA THR A 21 -9.43 -8.23 -0.54
C THR A 21 -8.87 -7.70 0.77
N PRO A 22 -7.57 -7.40 0.86
CA PRO A 22 -6.97 -6.99 2.12
C PRO A 22 -7.40 -5.58 2.52
N VAL A 23 -7.56 -5.36 3.82
CA VAL A 23 -7.41 -4.02 4.40
C VAL A 23 -5.92 -3.69 4.38
N VAL A 24 -5.58 -2.51 3.87
CA VAL A 24 -4.19 -2.05 3.79
C VAL A 24 -4.00 -0.90 4.77
N GLU A 25 -3.02 -1.08 5.64
CA GLU A 25 -2.62 -0.10 6.63
C GLU A 25 -1.19 0.34 6.36
N VAL A 26 -0.94 1.64 6.49
CA VAL A 26 0.37 2.25 6.37
C VAL A 26 0.77 2.82 7.74
N TRP A 27 1.85 2.27 8.27
CA TRP A 27 2.43 2.63 9.55
C TRP A 27 3.69 3.45 9.32
N ARG A 28 3.80 4.57 10.03
CA ARG A 28 5.00 5.43 10.02
C ARG A 28 5.69 5.38 11.38
N SER A 29 6.97 5.72 11.37
CA SER A 29 7.70 5.87 12.63
C SER A 29 7.07 6.99 13.46
N GLY A 30 6.85 6.73 14.76
CA GLY A 30 6.27 7.70 15.69
C GLY A 30 4.74 7.86 15.65
N THR A 31 4.03 7.15 14.77
CA THR A 31 2.55 7.18 14.74
C THR A 31 1.95 6.04 15.55
N LEU A 32 0.90 6.34 16.34
CA LEU A 32 0.15 5.34 17.12
C LEU A 32 -0.98 4.66 16.33
N VAL A 33 -1.43 5.28 15.25
CA VAL A 33 -2.57 4.84 14.43
C VAL A 33 -2.11 4.77 12.98
N PRO A 34 -2.47 3.71 12.23
CA PRO A 34 -2.11 3.62 10.83
C PRO A 34 -2.96 4.56 9.97
N GLU A 35 -2.38 5.00 8.86
CA GLU A 35 -3.14 5.53 7.74
C GLU A 35 -3.78 4.37 6.98
N VAL A 36 -5.08 4.42 6.72
CA VAL A 36 -5.82 3.39 5.95
C VAL A 36 -6.24 4.02 4.62
N PRO A 37 -5.50 3.79 3.52
CA PRO A 37 -5.78 4.44 2.25
C PRO A 37 -7.13 4.01 1.68
N VAL A 38 -7.93 4.97 1.21
CA VAL A 38 -9.24 4.67 0.59
C VAL A 38 -9.04 3.84 -0.68
N ARG A 39 -9.82 2.76 -0.81
CA ARG A 39 -9.82 1.88 -1.97
C ARG A 39 -10.74 2.38 -3.08
N ARG A 40 -10.25 2.40 -4.31
CA ARG A 40 -10.98 2.67 -5.55
C ARG A 40 -10.73 1.54 -6.55
N GLY A 41 -11.54 0.50 -6.47
CA GLY A 41 -11.34 -0.75 -7.22
C GLY A 41 -10.06 -1.46 -6.77
N ARG A 42 -9.16 -1.77 -7.71
CA ARG A 42 -7.86 -2.39 -7.40
C ARG A 42 -6.85 -1.40 -6.80
N TYR A 43 -7.06 -0.10 -6.95
CA TYR A 43 -6.10 0.92 -6.51
C TYR A 43 -6.47 1.46 -5.14
N LEU A 44 -5.45 1.82 -4.38
CA LEU A 44 -5.56 2.62 -3.17
C LEU A 44 -5.21 4.08 -3.48
N ASN A 45 -5.74 5.01 -2.70
CA ASN A 45 -5.29 6.40 -2.76
C ASN A 45 -3.76 6.48 -2.59
N PRO A 46 -3.07 7.34 -3.36
CA PRO A 46 -1.62 7.47 -3.27
C PRO A 46 -1.16 7.90 -1.88
N ILE A 47 0.00 7.39 -1.47
CA ILE A 47 0.64 7.70 -0.20
C ILE A 47 1.94 8.45 -0.41
N GLY A 48 2.13 9.53 0.34
CA GLY A 48 3.36 10.30 0.34
C GLY A 48 4.48 9.59 1.12
N ILE A 49 5.70 9.54 0.59
CA ILE A 49 6.90 9.10 1.29
C ILE A 49 7.91 10.25 1.26
N ALA A 50 8.41 10.66 2.42
CA ALA A 50 9.45 11.67 2.54
C ALA A 50 10.81 11.15 2.05
N ALA A 51 11.78 12.05 1.86
CA ALA A 51 13.14 11.65 1.49
C ALA A 51 13.74 10.76 2.60
N ALA A 52 14.34 9.63 2.19
CA ALA A 52 14.90 8.59 3.09
C ALA A 52 13.91 7.95 4.10
N GLU A 53 12.60 8.18 3.95
CA GLU A 53 11.59 7.53 4.79
C GLU A 53 11.38 6.07 4.35
N THR A 54 11.22 5.20 5.35
CA THR A 54 10.71 3.84 5.17
C THR A 54 9.39 3.72 5.92
N ILE A 55 8.34 3.30 5.22
CA ILE A 55 7.02 3.03 5.80
C ILE A 55 6.83 1.54 5.97
N THR A 56 5.99 1.13 6.93
CA THR A 56 5.58 -0.27 7.08
C THR A 56 4.17 -0.42 6.55
N VAL A 57 3.97 -1.33 5.60
CA VAL A 57 2.66 -1.66 5.04
C VAL A 57 2.21 -3.01 5.57
N ARG A 58 1.05 -3.02 6.23
CA ARG A 58 0.40 -4.23 6.71
C ARG A 58 -0.84 -4.50 5.87
N LEU A 59 -0.90 -5.68 5.28
CA LEU A 59 -2.08 -6.20 4.59
C LEU A 59 -2.76 -7.21 5.50
N GLN A 60 -4.04 -6.99 5.81
CA GLN A 60 -4.87 -7.89 6.59
C GLN A 60 -5.96 -8.48 5.72
N PHE A 61 -5.95 -9.79 5.56
CA PHE A 61 -6.94 -10.54 4.80
C PHE A 61 -7.96 -11.19 5.73
N GLY A 62 -9.11 -11.57 5.16
CA GLY A 62 -10.11 -12.35 5.87
C GLY A 62 -9.68 -13.81 6.12
N PRO A 63 -10.36 -14.53 7.03
CA PRO A 63 -9.97 -15.88 7.43
C PRO A 63 -9.88 -16.90 6.28
N GLN A 64 -10.68 -16.74 5.23
CA GLN A 64 -10.68 -17.63 4.07
C GLN A 64 -9.44 -17.46 3.18
N ALA A 65 -8.58 -16.47 3.45
CA ALA A 65 -7.32 -16.28 2.74
C ALA A 65 -6.14 -17.04 3.38
N ARG A 66 -6.31 -17.62 4.56
CA ARG A 66 -5.24 -18.37 5.26
C ARG A 66 -4.70 -19.50 4.39
N GLY A 67 -3.38 -19.66 4.38
CA GLY A 67 -2.68 -20.66 3.56
C GLY A 67 -2.58 -20.31 2.07
N LYS A 68 -3.25 -19.25 1.60
CA LYS A 68 -3.16 -18.84 0.20
C LYS A 68 -1.85 -18.12 -0.10
N ARG A 69 -1.49 -18.16 -1.37
CA ARG A 69 -0.32 -17.48 -1.91
C ARG A 69 -0.69 -16.06 -2.33
N VAL A 70 0.10 -15.09 -1.87
CA VAL A 70 0.03 -13.70 -2.32
C VAL A 70 1.32 -13.38 -3.06
N THR A 71 1.22 -12.92 -4.30
CA THR A 71 2.38 -12.47 -5.08
C THR A 71 2.47 -10.95 -5.04
N SER A 72 3.65 -10.40 -4.80
CA SER A 72 3.91 -8.96 -4.83
C SER A 72 4.78 -8.58 -6.02
N HIS A 73 4.47 -7.44 -6.62
CA HIS A 73 5.26 -6.82 -7.69
C HIS A 73 5.43 -5.35 -7.36
N ALA A 74 6.67 -4.93 -7.17
CA ALA A 74 7.03 -3.53 -6.98
C ALA A 74 7.55 -2.94 -8.30
N SER A 75 7.18 -1.71 -8.59
CA SER A 75 7.73 -0.97 -9.72
C SER A 75 9.21 -0.65 -9.51
N ALA A 76 9.88 -0.20 -10.56
CA ALA A 76 11.20 0.40 -10.43
C ALA A 76 11.17 1.53 -9.37
N GLY A 77 12.24 1.60 -8.57
CA GLY A 77 12.39 2.60 -7.51
C GLY A 77 11.71 2.30 -6.19
N VAL A 78 10.82 1.31 -6.11
CA VAL A 78 10.21 0.88 -4.84
C VAL A 78 11.01 -0.28 -4.26
N ALA A 79 11.68 -0.03 -3.14
CA ALA A 79 12.37 -1.08 -2.39
C ALA A 79 11.41 -1.71 -1.38
N VAL A 80 11.44 -3.03 -1.29
CA VAL A 80 10.56 -3.83 -0.42
C VAL A 80 11.42 -4.73 0.46
N ASN A 81 11.11 -4.79 1.75
CA ASN A 81 11.73 -5.71 2.70
C ASN A 81 10.64 -6.47 3.49
N PRO A 82 10.62 -7.82 3.47
CA PRO A 82 11.52 -8.72 2.73
C PRO A 82 11.42 -8.55 1.21
N PRO A 83 12.50 -8.76 0.44
CA PRO A 83 12.51 -8.64 -1.03
C PRO A 83 11.76 -9.80 -1.72
N GLN A 84 11.20 -10.71 -0.93
CA GLN A 84 10.43 -11.85 -1.41
C GLN A 84 9.18 -11.39 -2.16
N GLN A 85 8.95 -11.97 -3.34
CA GLN A 85 7.81 -11.65 -4.20
C GLN A 85 6.59 -12.53 -3.95
N THR A 86 6.66 -13.51 -3.04
CA THR A 86 5.60 -14.49 -2.86
C THR A 86 5.47 -14.87 -1.40
N PHE A 87 4.32 -14.59 -0.79
CA PHE A 87 4.03 -14.88 0.60
C PHE A 87 3.00 -15.99 0.69
N VAL A 88 3.14 -16.90 1.64
CA VAL A 88 2.06 -17.80 2.04
C VAL A 88 1.43 -17.21 3.29
N LEU A 89 0.12 -16.95 3.23
CA LEU A 89 -0.59 -16.33 4.34
C LEU A 89 -0.59 -17.25 5.56
N SER A 90 -0.04 -16.73 6.66
CA SER A 90 -0.04 -17.41 7.95
C SER A 90 -1.45 -17.56 8.51
N PRO A 91 -1.65 -18.27 9.64
CA PRO A 91 -2.96 -18.32 10.32
C PRO A 91 -3.50 -16.93 10.69
N ALA A 92 -2.64 -15.93 10.88
CA ALA A 92 -3.05 -14.54 11.11
C ALA A 92 -3.57 -13.83 9.84
N ALA A 93 -3.44 -14.46 8.66
CA ALA A 93 -3.87 -13.94 7.37
C ALA A 93 -3.35 -12.53 7.07
N GLN A 94 -2.08 -12.27 7.41
CA GLN A 94 -1.47 -10.96 7.23
C GLN A 94 -0.11 -11.02 6.55
N ILE A 95 0.25 -9.93 5.87
CA ILE A 95 1.59 -9.66 5.32
C ILE A 95 2.04 -8.32 5.86
N VAL A 96 3.30 -8.25 6.27
CA VAL A 96 3.95 -7.00 6.70
C VAL A 96 5.20 -6.81 5.87
N VAL A 97 5.31 -5.67 5.20
CA VAL A 97 6.49 -5.29 4.41
C VAL A 97 6.90 -3.87 4.75
N ALA A 98 8.20 -3.60 4.76
CA ALA A 98 8.73 -2.25 4.76
C ALA A 98 8.93 -1.78 3.32
N LEU A 99 8.52 -0.55 3.02
CA LEU A 99 8.63 0.08 1.71
C LEU A 99 9.41 1.39 1.80
N SER A 100 10.29 1.62 0.83
CA SER A 100 10.91 2.92 0.61
C SER A 100 10.94 3.25 -0.88
N LEU A 101 11.01 4.55 -1.19
CA LEU A 101 11.12 5.05 -2.56
C LEU A 101 12.53 5.58 -2.79
N GLY A 102 13.29 4.96 -3.70
CA GLY A 102 14.66 5.33 -4.04
C GLY A 102 14.78 6.79 -4.47
N GLN A 103 15.84 7.49 -4.09
CA GLN A 103 15.94 8.96 -4.11
C GLN A 103 15.60 9.60 -5.47
N ASP A 104 15.97 8.95 -6.58
CA ASP A 104 15.77 9.46 -7.94
C ASP A 104 14.35 9.30 -8.48
N TYR A 105 13.48 8.62 -7.72
CA TYR A 105 12.10 8.33 -8.13
C TYR A 105 11.12 9.31 -7.46
N SER A 106 10.28 9.95 -8.25
CA SER A 106 9.19 10.80 -7.75
C SER A 106 7.93 10.01 -7.42
N ARG A 107 7.79 8.80 -7.97
CA ARG A 107 6.62 7.93 -7.82
C ARG A 107 6.98 6.47 -8.07
N GLY A 108 6.21 5.57 -7.49
CA GLY A 108 6.19 4.14 -7.79
C GLY A 108 4.91 3.47 -7.32
N ASP A 109 4.82 2.16 -7.48
CA ASP A 109 3.72 1.36 -6.95
C ASP A 109 4.17 -0.04 -6.50
N ILE A 110 3.38 -0.63 -5.64
CA ILE A 110 3.46 -2.05 -5.32
C ILE A 110 2.07 -2.68 -5.43
N SER A 111 2.00 -3.79 -6.14
CA SER A 111 0.79 -4.57 -6.35
C SER A 111 0.88 -5.91 -5.63
N PHE A 112 -0.21 -6.32 -5.00
CA PHE A 112 -0.39 -7.62 -4.36
C PHE A 112 -1.53 -8.38 -5.05
N TYR A 113 -1.27 -9.63 -5.39
CA TYR A 113 -2.18 -10.52 -6.08
C TYR A 113 -2.51 -11.74 -5.23
N CYS A 114 -3.80 -12.01 -4.98
CA CYS A 114 -4.28 -13.19 -4.29
C CYS A 114 -5.51 -13.74 -5.04
N GLU A 115 -5.35 -14.87 -5.73
CA GLU A 115 -6.44 -15.59 -6.43
C GLU A 115 -7.40 -14.69 -7.23
N GLY A 116 -6.87 -13.93 -8.20
CA GLY A 116 -7.66 -13.04 -9.05
C GLY A 116 -7.85 -11.63 -8.47
N ILE A 117 -7.61 -11.44 -7.16
CA ILE A 117 -7.77 -10.14 -6.51
C ILE A 117 -6.45 -9.36 -6.54
N HIS A 118 -6.52 -8.15 -7.11
CA HIS A 118 -5.41 -7.20 -7.16
C HIS A 118 -5.63 -6.05 -6.19
N THR A 119 -4.59 -5.72 -5.42
CA THR A 119 -4.52 -4.49 -4.62
C THR A 119 -3.21 -3.77 -4.92
N THR A 120 -3.30 -2.52 -5.38
CA THR A 120 -2.15 -1.70 -5.75
C THR A 120 -2.08 -0.47 -4.87
N LEU A 121 -0.96 -0.31 -4.17
CA LEU A 121 -0.60 0.88 -3.43
C LEU A 121 0.33 1.75 -4.27
N ILE A 122 -0.09 2.98 -4.54
CA ILE A 122 0.74 3.97 -5.22
C ILE A 122 1.47 4.76 -4.15
N VAL A 123 2.78 4.96 -4.34
CA VAL A 123 3.61 5.80 -3.47
C VAL A 123 4.19 6.96 -4.29
N GLY A 124 4.22 8.15 -3.70
CA GLY A 124 4.75 9.36 -4.30
C GLY A 124 5.66 10.10 -3.34
N ARG A 125 6.63 10.85 -3.86
CA ARG A 125 7.46 11.72 -3.04
C ARG A 125 6.62 12.87 -2.50
N LEU A 126 6.69 13.12 -1.19
CA LEU A 126 6.17 14.38 -0.65
C LEU A 126 7.05 15.53 -1.13
N ALA A 127 6.43 16.61 -1.60
CA ALA A 127 7.18 17.82 -1.88
C ALA A 127 7.86 18.29 -0.58
N PRO A 128 9.15 18.67 -0.62
CA PRO A 128 9.76 19.31 0.53
C PRO A 128 8.93 20.55 0.86
N ILE A 129 8.51 20.68 2.12
CA ILE A 129 7.89 21.92 2.59
C ILE A 129 9.00 22.97 2.44
N ALA A 130 8.87 23.84 1.44
CA ALA A 130 9.77 24.97 1.33
C ALA A 130 9.67 25.74 2.64
N ALA A 131 10.78 25.86 3.36
CA ALA A 131 10.84 26.74 4.52
C ALA A 131 10.43 28.12 4.03
N THR A 132 9.23 28.57 4.43
CA THR A 132 8.79 29.93 4.18
C THR A 132 9.85 30.82 4.80
N GLN A 133 10.66 31.46 3.95
CA GLN A 133 11.60 32.48 4.39
C GLN A 133 10.78 33.53 5.15
N GLN A 134 10.92 33.58 6.47
CA GLN A 134 10.65 34.79 7.21
C GLN A 134 11.71 35.81 6.79
N SER A 135 11.54 36.38 5.60
CA SER A 135 12.13 37.66 5.22
C SER A 135 11.35 38.76 5.95
N GLY A 136 11.53 38.82 7.27
CA GLY A 136 11.31 40.03 8.05
C GLY A 136 12.63 40.77 8.09
N THR A 137 12.87 41.61 7.08
CA THR A 137 14.00 42.53 7.00
C THR A 137 14.13 43.33 8.29
N ALA A 138 15.24 43.12 9.01
CA ALA A 138 15.78 44.14 9.89
C ALA A 138 16.18 45.34 9.01
N SER A 139 15.47 46.45 9.17
CA SER A 139 15.95 47.78 8.79
C SER A 139 16.13 48.59 10.05
N MET A 140 17.37 48.57 10.54
CA MET A 140 17.94 49.52 11.46
C MET A 140 17.81 50.93 10.84
N GLY A 141 17.05 51.80 11.48
CA GLY A 141 16.97 53.23 11.16
C GLY A 141 17.16 54.03 12.44
N ALA A 142 18.41 54.42 12.70
CA ALA A 142 18.77 55.36 13.74
C ALA A 142 18.58 56.81 13.27
N SER A 143 18.37 57.71 14.26
CA SER A 143 18.40 59.19 14.20
C SER A 143 17.12 59.88 13.68
N ARG A 144 16.53 60.87 14.36
CA ARG A 144 17.01 61.87 15.33
C ARG A 144 16.08 62.02 16.53
#